data_AF-A0A8S1HXK0-F1
#
_entry.id   AF-A0A8S1HXK0-F1
#
_cell.length_a   1.000
_cell.length_b   1.000
_cell.length_c   1.000
_cell.angle_alpha   90.00
_cell.angle_beta   90.00
_cell.angle_gamma   90.00
#
_symmetry.space_group_name_H-M   'P 1'
#
loop_
_entity.id
_entity.type
_entity.pdbx_description
1 polymer ?
#
loop_
_entity_poly.entity_id
_entity_poly.type
_entity_poly.pdbx_seq_one_letter_code
_entity_poly.pdbx_strand_id
1 'polypeptide(L)'
;MKPNQFQISSPQYFPLILGGFLRTRFIVLISLILPYLVVERSLATKFVKDYENQPRKFISILALVFGQIFATIVSASAILTIIGILEIVAFAFVVNAAASMMFAVLNHRNQQLILKINSFRVNDGRYTLAKKFQIEENLRVLIAFKYVLIIVGLVGALILITFVLGYVNFLPSGMNIVDHLLIELLVYM
;
A
#
# COMPACT_ATOMS: atom_id res chain seq x y z
N MET A 1 -38.67 26.93 10.17
CA MET A 1 -37.69 26.82 9.06
C MET A 1 -37.10 25.42 9.10
N LYS A 2 -37.33 24.61 8.06
CA LYS A 2 -36.71 23.29 7.92
C LYS A 2 -35.19 23.50 7.71
N PRO A 3 -34.32 22.66 8.29
CA PRO A 3 -32.90 22.77 8.04
C PRO A 3 -32.64 22.51 6.56
N ASN A 4 -31.86 23.39 5.94
CA ASN A 4 -31.41 23.27 4.56
C ASN A 4 -30.65 21.94 4.42
N GLN A 5 -31.34 20.90 3.94
CA GLN A 5 -30.69 19.74 3.38
C GLN A 5 -29.96 20.22 2.13
N PHE A 6 -28.64 20.38 2.24
CA PHE A 6 -27.78 20.61 1.09
C PHE A 6 -28.12 19.57 0.02
N GLN A 7 -28.64 20.03 -1.12
CA GLN A 7 -28.86 19.20 -2.29
C GLN A 7 -27.50 18.78 -2.85
N ILE A 8 -26.96 17.68 -2.35
CA ILE A 8 -25.82 16.93 -2.92
C ILE A 8 -26.20 16.35 -4.32
N SER A 9 -27.42 16.60 -4.79
CA SER A 9 -28.04 16.02 -5.97
C SER A 9 -28.10 16.97 -7.19
N SER A 10 -27.22 17.97 -7.31
CA SER A 10 -27.09 18.71 -8.57
C SER A 10 -26.06 18.00 -9.49
N PRO A 11 -26.33 17.84 -10.80
CA PRO A 11 -25.46 17.13 -11.74
C PRO A 11 -24.01 17.65 -11.81
N GLN A 12 -23.80 18.88 -11.34
CA GLN A 12 -22.52 19.60 -11.41
C GLN A 12 -21.48 19.07 -10.41
N TYR A 13 -21.90 18.47 -9.28
CA TYR A 13 -20.98 17.94 -8.26
C TYR A 13 -20.61 16.47 -8.48
N PHE A 14 -21.34 15.76 -9.35
CA PHE A 14 -21.08 14.34 -9.62
C PHE A 14 -19.65 14.05 -10.11
N PRO A 15 -19.06 14.82 -11.05
CA PRO A 15 -17.69 14.59 -11.50
C PRO A 15 -16.65 14.77 -10.39
N LEU A 16 -16.88 15.72 -9.47
CA LEU A 16 -15.98 15.99 -8.34
C LEU A 16 -16.01 14.84 -7.33
N ILE A 17 -17.21 14.36 -6.98
CA ILE A 17 -17.38 13.23 -6.06
C ILE A 17 -16.75 11.95 -6.65
N LEU A 18 -17.00 11.68 -7.94
CA LEU A 18 -16.42 10.53 -8.63
C LEU A 18 -14.89 10.63 -8.70
N GLY A 19 -14.37 11.82 -9.02
CA GLY A 19 -12.93 12.08 -9.06
C GLY A 19 -12.25 11.81 -7.72
N GLY A 20 -12.79 12.37 -6.63
CA GLY A 20 -12.22 12.18 -5.30
C GLY A 20 -12.32 10.73 -4.79
N PHE A 21 -13.41 10.04 -5.14
CA PHE A 21 -13.57 8.62 -4.81
C PHE A 21 -12.49 7.77 -5.50
N LEU A 22 -12.31 7.97 -6.81
CA LEU A 22 -11.31 7.24 -7.59
C LEU A 22 -9.90 7.56 -7.12
N ARG A 23 -9.57 8.84 -6.92
CA ARG A 23 -8.25 9.27 -6.43
C ARG A 23 -7.90 8.61 -5.10
N THR A 24 -8.78 8.74 -4.11
CA THR A 24 -8.58 8.12 -2.78
C THR A 24 -8.42 6.61 -2.89
N ARG A 25 -9.21 5.98 -3.77
CA ARG A 25 -9.15 4.52 -3.97
C ARG A 25 -7.80 4.08 -4.52
N PHE A 26 -7.28 4.79 -5.52
CA PHE A 26 -5.97 4.49 -6.09
C PHE A 26 -4.83 4.75 -5.11
N ILE A 27 -4.90 5.81 -4.30
CA ILE A 27 -3.90 6.08 -3.25
C ILE A 27 -3.85 4.92 -2.25
N VAL A 28 -5.02 4.47 -1.76
CA VAL A 28 -5.09 3.34 -0.83
C VAL A 28 -4.57 2.06 -1.49
N LEU A 29 -4.96 1.76 -2.73
CA LEU A 29 -4.46 0.58 -3.46
C LEU A 29 -2.94 0.59 -3.62
N ILE A 30 -2.34 1.72 -4.01
CA ILE A 30 -0.89 1.88 -4.15
C ILE A 30 -0.20 1.64 -2.80
N SER A 31 -0.76 2.16 -1.71
CA SER A 31 -0.22 2.00 -0.37
C SER A 31 -0.23 0.54 0.14
N LEU A 32 -1.06 -0.33 -0.45
CA LEU A 32 -1.19 -1.73 -0.05
C LEU A 32 -0.29 -2.69 -0.86
N ILE A 33 0.30 -2.23 -1.97
CA ILE A 33 1.17 -3.05 -2.84
C ILE A 33 2.31 -3.65 -2.03
N LEU A 34 3.05 -2.82 -1.30
CA LEU A 34 4.22 -3.25 -0.55
C LEU A 34 3.86 -4.21 0.60
N PRO A 35 2.87 -3.93 1.47
CA PRO A 35 2.39 -4.88 2.46
C PRO A 35 2.00 -6.25 1.90
N TYR A 36 1.21 -6.31 0.83
CA TYR A 36 0.75 -7.59 0.27
C TYR A 36 1.89 -8.41 -0.30
N LEU A 37 2.79 -7.75 -1.00
CA LEU A 37 4.00 -8.35 -1.53
C LEU A 37 4.86 -8.93 -0.42
N VAL A 38 5.09 -8.18 0.66
CA VAL A 38 5.92 -8.67 1.78
C VAL A 38 5.27 -9.85 2.49
N VAL A 39 3.94 -9.84 2.68
CA VAL A 39 3.19 -10.97 3.24
C VAL A 39 3.32 -12.20 2.36
N GLU A 40 3.04 -12.07 1.06
CA GLU A 40 3.12 -13.17 0.10
C GLU A 40 4.54 -13.78 0.08
N ARG A 41 5.57 -12.94 0.00
CA ARG A 41 6.97 -13.41 -0.01
C ARG A 41 7.38 -14.03 1.32
N SER A 42 6.90 -13.51 2.45
CA SER A 42 7.16 -14.10 3.77
C SER A 42 6.55 -15.50 3.89
N LEU A 43 5.35 -15.69 3.36
CA LEU A 43 4.70 -17.00 3.30
C LEU A 43 5.47 -17.94 2.36
N ALA A 44 5.88 -17.47 1.18
CA ALA A 44 6.70 -18.27 0.26
C ALA A 44 8.00 -18.74 0.93
N THR A 45 8.72 -17.86 1.64
CA THR A 45 9.94 -18.22 2.39
C THR A 45 9.66 -19.18 3.55
N LYS A 46 8.53 -19.05 4.25
CA LYS A 46 8.15 -19.97 5.35
C LYS A 46 7.78 -21.36 4.83
N PHE A 47 7.15 -21.44 3.66
CA PHE A 47 6.59 -22.67 3.10
C PHE A 47 7.40 -23.27 1.95
N VAL A 48 8.67 -22.88 1.78
CA VAL A 48 9.61 -23.44 0.77
C VAL A 48 9.57 -24.97 0.73
N LYS A 49 9.45 -25.64 1.89
CA LYS A 49 9.46 -27.11 1.97
C LYS A 49 8.25 -27.77 1.30
N ASP A 50 7.07 -27.15 1.34
CA ASP A 50 5.81 -27.72 0.83
C ASP A 50 5.34 -27.05 -0.46
N TYR A 51 6.17 -26.16 -1.03
CA TYR A 51 5.78 -25.28 -2.12
C TYR A 51 5.55 -26.03 -3.44
N GLU A 52 6.25 -27.16 -3.65
CA GLU A 52 6.12 -27.98 -4.86
C GLU A 52 4.83 -28.80 -4.87
N ASN A 53 4.30 -29.16 -3.71
CA ASN A 53 3.15 -30.05 -3.60
C ASN A 53 1.81 -29.30 -3.65
N GLN A 54 1.81 -27.99 -3.35
CA GLN A 54 0.58 -27.22 -3.18
C GLN A 54 0.75 -25.79 -3.72
N PRO A 55 0.34 -25.49 -4.97
CA PRO A 55 0.40 -24.14 -5.52
C PRO A 55 -0.63 -23.22 -4.81
N ARG A 56 -0.15 -22.21 -4.08
CA ARG A 56 -0.99 -21.34 -3.23
C ARG A 56 -1.39 -20.03 -3.88
N LYS A 57 -1.82 -20.07 -5.15
CA LYS A 57 -2.27 -18.88 -5.91
C LYS A 57 -3.42 -18.13 -5.22
N PHE A 58 -4.21 -18.82 -4.39
CA PHE A 58 -5.30 -18.22 -3.63
C PHE A 58 -4.84 -17.11 -2.69
N ILE A 59 -3.60 -17.12 -2.20
CA ILE A 59 -3.08 -16.10 -1.28
C ILE A 59 -3.05 -14.74 -1.97
N SER A 60 -2.51 -14.69 -3.19
CA SER A 60 -2.42 -13.46 -3.99
C SER A 60 -3.81 -13.00 -4.44
N ILE A 61 -4.71 -13.94 -4.79
CA ILE A 61 -6.11 -13.61 -5.14
C ILE A 61 -6.85 -13.02 -3.94
N LEU A 62 -6.72 -13.62 -2.76
CA LEU A 62 -7.37 -13.15 -1.54
C LEU A 62 -6.86 -11.77 -1.14
N ALA A 63 -5.54 -11.54 -1.24
CA ALA A 63 -4.95 -10.22 -1.00
C ALA A 63 -5.49 -9.16 -1.97
N LEU A 64 -5.64 -9.49 -3.26
CA LEU A 64 -6.21 -8.57 -4.25
C LEU A 64 -7.68 -8.26 -3.96
N VAL A 65 -8.51 -9.28 -3.70
CA VAL A 65 -9.94 -9.08 -3.40
C VAL A 65 -10.11 -8.26 -2.13
N PHE A 66 -9.37 -8.60 -1.07
CA PHE A 66 -9.38 -7.85 0.18
C PHE A 66 -8.95 -6.39 -0.03
N GLY A 67 -7.87 -6.16 -0.80
CA GLY A 67 -7.41 -4.80 -1.11
C GLY A 67 -8.41 -3.97 -1.89
N GLN A 68 -9.12 -4.59 -2.84
CA GLN A 68 -10.18 -3.90 -3.57
C GLN A 68 -11.34 -3.50 -2.66
N ILE A 69 -11.82 -4.42 -1.83
CA ILE A 69 -12.91 -4.16 -0.87
C ILE A 69 -12.50 -3.08 0.13
N PHE A 70 -11.32 -3.22 0.73
CA PHE A 70 -10.80 -2.28 1.71
C PHE A 70 -10.64 -0.87 1.12
N ALA A 71 -10.04 -0.75 -0.07
CA ALA A 71 -9.89 0.53 -0.74
C ALA A 71 -11.25 1.17 -1.07
N THR A 72 -12.24 0.38 -1.50
CA THR A 72 -13.59 0.89 -1.73
C THR A 72 -14.24 1.42 -0.45
N ILE A 73 -14.11 0.70 0.68
CA ILE A 73 -14.67 1.13 1.97
C ILE A 73 -14.01 2.42 2.45
N VAL A 74 -12.67 2.51 2.39
CA VAL A 74 -11.93 3.70 2.83
C VAL A 74 -12.29 4.90 1.96
N SER A 75 -12.35 4.74 0.63
CA SER A 75 -12.72 5.84 -0.26
C SER A 75 -14.16 6.30 -0.06
N ALA A 76 -15.10 5.37 0.13
CA ALA A 76 -16.48 5.75 0.45
C ALA A 76 -16.56 6.50 1.78
N SER A 77 -15.80 6.05 2.79
CA SER A 77 -15.74 6.70 4.11
C SER A 77 -15.12 8.10 4.04
N ALA A 78 -14.13 8.31 3.17
CA ALA A 78 -13.52 9.61 2.91
C ALA A 78 -14.51 10.59 2.27
N ILE A 79 -15.25 10.15 1.24
CA ILE A 79 -16.30 10.95 0.59
C ILE A 79 -17.41 11.33 1.57
N LEU A 80 -17.76 10.41 2.47
CA LEU A 80 -18.77 10.65 3.51
C LEU A 80 -18.21 11.44 4.70
N THR A 81 -16.96 11.91 4.64
CA THR A 81 -16.27 12.67 5.71
C THR A 81 -16.20 11.94 7.05
N ILE A 82 -16.31 10.60 7.03
CA ILE A 82 -16.21 9.75 8.22
C ILE A 82 -14.74 9.62 8.66
N ILE A 83 -13.83 9.57 7.68
CA ILE A 83 -12.39 9.49 7.88
C ILE A 83 -11.75 10.63 7.11
N GLY A 84 -10.91 11.43 7.77
CA GLY A 84 -10.17 12.49 7.12
C GLY A 84 -8.98 11.97 6.31
N ILE A 85 -8.49 12.80 5.40
CA ILE A 85 -7.36 12.48 4.53
C ILE A 85 -6.06 12.31 5.34
N LEU A 86 -5.91 13.06 6.43
CA LEU A 86 -4.77 12.96 7.33
C LEU A 86 -4.65 11.58 7.98
N GLU A 87 -5.78 11.02 8.42
CA GLU A 87 -5.86 9.69 9.01
C GLU A 87 -5.50 8.61 7.97
N ILE A 88 -5.96 8.76 6.73
CA ILE A 88 -5.64 7.86 5.62
C ILE A 88 -4.14 7.91 5.31
N VAL A 89 -3.55 9.11 5.22
CA VAL A 89 -2.12 9.29 4.94
C VAL A 89 -1.27 8.75 6.09
N ALA A 90 -1.64 9.03 7.34
CA ALA A 90 -0.94 8.52 8.51
C ALA A 90 -0.98 6.99 8.56
N PHE A 91 -2.14 6.39 8.32
CA PHE A 91 -2.30 4.94 8.24
C PHE A 91 -1.42 4.35 7.14
N ALA A 92 -1.46 4.92 5.93
CA ALA A 92 -0.65 4.47 4.80
C ALA A 92 0.85 4.53 5.12
N PHE A 93 1.31 5.60 5.78
CA PHE A 93 2.71 5.75 6.18
C PHE A 93 3.14 4.68 7.19
N VAL A 94 2.35 4.45 8.24
CA VAL A 94 2.63 3.44 9.27
C VAL A 94 2.69 2.04 8.66
N VAL A 95 1.71 1.70 7.83
CA VAL A 95 1.63 0.39 7.16
C VAL A 95 2.80 0.17 6.22
N ASN A 96 3.19 1.19 5.43
CA ASN A 96 4.33 1.08 4.52
C ASN A 96 5.68 1.04 5.26
N ALA A 97 5.82 1.78 6.36
CA ALA A 97 7.02 1.71 7.21
C ALA A 97 7.19 0.31 7.82
N ALA A 98 6.10 -0.27 8.35
CA ALA A 98 6.11 -1.63 8.88
C ALA A 98 6.45 -2.66 7.79
N ALA A 99 5.84 -2.55 6.61
CA ALA A 99 6.14 -3.43 5.47
C ALA A 99 7.60 -3.31 5.02
N SER A 100 8.15 -2.09 4.99
CA SER A 100 9.55 -1.82 4.64
C SER A 100 10.53 -2.47 5.61
N MET A 101 10.23 -2.40 6.92
CA MET A 101 11.03 -3.07 7.95
C MET A 101 10.98 -4.58 7.79
N MET A 102 9.78 -5.15 7.58
CA MET A 102 9.61 -6.58 7.36
C MET A 102 10.31 -7.05 6.08
N PHE A 103 10.28 -6.25 5.01
CA PHE A 103 11.04 -6.49 3.79
C PHE A 103 12.55 -6.56 4.06
N ALA A 104 13.10 -5.63 4.84
CA ALA A 104 14.52 -5.62 5.19
C ALA A 104 14.93 -6.88 5.97
N VAL A 105 14.11 -7.31 6.94
CA VAL A 105 14.30 -8.55 7.69
C VAL A 105 14.23 -9.77 6.77
N LEU A 106 13.26 -9.82 5.86
CA LEU A 106 13.09 -10.91 4.91
C LEU A 106 14.28 -11.00 3.94
N ASN A 107 14.74 -9.87 3.43
CA ASN A 107 15.91 -9.81 2.56
C ASN A 107 17.17 -10.28 3.29
N HIS A 108 17.38 -9.84 4.53
CA HIS A 108 18.51 -10.30 5.34
C HIS A 108 18.44 -11.82 5.58
N ARG A 109 17.27 -12.36 5.97
CA ARG A 109 17.09 -13.79 6.17
C ARG A 109 17.35 -14.61 4.91
N ASN A 110 16.86 -14.17 3.75
CA ASN A 110 17.07 -14.87 2.49
C ASN A 110 18.54 -14.86 2.05
N GLN A 111 19.27 -13.76 2.30
CA GLN A 111 20.72 -13.70 2.09
C GLN A 111 21.47 -14.69 3.00
N GLN A 112 21.09 -14.79 4.27
CA GLN A 112 21.72 -15.75 5.18
C GLN A 112 21.41 -17.21 4.77
N LEU A 113 20.18 -17.48 4.32
CA LEU A 113 19.78 -18.80 3.87
C LEU A 113 20.57 -19.26 2.63
N ILE A 114 20.82 -18.38 1.66
CA ILE A 114 21.61 -18.76 0.48
C ILE A 114 23.08 -19.04 0.83
N LEU A 115 23.69 -18.25 1.73
CA LEU A 115 25.04 -18.50 2.23
C LEU A 115 25.12 -19.87 2.93
N LYS A 116 24.13 -20.17 3.77
CA LYS A 116 24.05 -21.46 4.47
C LYS A 116 23.88 -22.63 3.50
N ILE A 117 23.05 -22.49 2.47
CA ILE A 117 22.85 -23.54 1.46
C ILE A 117 24.10 -23.77 0.62
N ASN A 118 24.80 -22.71 0.24
CA ASN A 118 26.05 -22.83 -0.51
C ASN A 118 27.18 -23.43 0.34
N SER A 119 27.08 -23.37 1.67
CA SER A 119 28.02 -24.02 2.58
C SER A 119 27.77 -25.53 2.78
N PHE A 120 26.58 -26.04 2.44
CA PHE A 120 26.28 -27.46 2.56
C PHE A 120 27.00 -28.27 1.48
N ARG A 121 27.54 -29.43 1.87
CA ARG A 121 28.05 -30.41 0.91
C ARG A 121 26.86 -31.10 0.24
N VAL A 122 27.03 -31.56 -1.00
CA VAL A 122 25.98 -32.21 -1.81
C VAL A 122 25.33 -33.41 -1.09
N ASN A 123 26.04 -34.06 -0.16
CA ASN A 123 25.56 -35.21 0.62
C ASN A 123 24.93 -34.85 1.99
N ASP A 124 24.90 -33.58 2.40
CA ASP A 124 24.05 -33.17 3.52
C ASP A 124 22.60 -33.30 3.03
N GLY A 125 21.83 -34.29 3.48
CA GLY A 125 20.41 -34.51 3.10
C GLY A 125 19.45 -33.33 3.37
N ARG A 126 19.99 -32.18 3.78
CA ARG A 126 19.34 -30.87 3.93
C ARG A 126 19.46 -29.99 2.69
N TYR A 127 20.33 -30.37 1.74
CA TYR A 127 20.53 -29.73 0.44
C TYR A 127 19.71 -30.44 -0.63
N THR A 128 18.82 -29.71 -1.29
CA THR A 128 18.17 -30.16 -2.52
C THR A 128 18.28 -29.05 -3.57
N LEU A 129 18.44 -29.45 -4.83
CA LEU A 129 18.56 -28.51 -5.95
C LEU A 129 17.34 -27.60 -6.06
N ALA A 130 16.14 -28.18 -5.88
CA ALA A 130 14.87 -27.47 -5.81
C ALA A 130 14.86 -26.35 -4.76
N LYS A 131 15.28 -26.65 -3.53
CA LYS A 131 15.30 -25.68 -2.43
C LYS A 131 16.26 -24.52 -2.72
N LYS A 132 17.41 -24.79 -3.34
CA LYS A 132 18.35 -23.76 -3.77
C LYS A 132 17.73 -22.85 -4.82
N PHE A 133 17.12 -23.42 -5.87
CA PHE A 133 16.46 -22.66 -6.93
C PHE A 133 15.35 -21.74 -6.39
N GLN A 134 14.52 -22.24 -5.49
CA GLN A 134 13.45 -21.45 -4.88
C GLN A 134 13.96 -20.26 -4.04
N ILE A 135 15.08 -20.44 -3.35
CA ILE A 135 15.69 -19.35 -2.55
C ILE A 135 16.35 -18.32 -3.47
N GLU A 136 17.04 -18.75 -4.53
CA GLU A 136 17.61 -17.87 -5.54
C GLU A 136 16.53 -17.08 -6.31
N GLU A 137 15.40 -17.71 -6.61
CA GLU A 137 14.23 -17.05 -7.19
C GLU A 137 13.67 -15.98 -6.23
N ASN A 138 13.42 -16.34 -4.96
CA ASN A 138 12.95 -15.37 -3.96
C ASN A 138 13.90 -14.18 -3.80
N LEU A 139 15.22 -14.40 -3.85
CA LEU A 139 16.21 -13.33 -3.76
C LEU A 139 16.20 -12.42 -5.00
N ARG A 140 16.09 -12.99 -6.21
CA ARG A 140 15.95 -12.22 -7.46
C ARG A 140 14.70 -11.34 -7.42
N VAL A 141 13.59 -11.89 -6.95
CA VAL A 141 12.33 -11.16 -6.82
C VAL A 141 12.45 -10.03 -5.77
N LEU A 142 13.11 -10.28 -4.63
CA LEU A 142 13.38 -9.24 -3.62
C LEU A 142 14.24 -8.10 -4.18
N ILE A 143 15.22 -8.37 -5.04
CA ILE A 143 16.02 -7.33 -5.69
C ILE A 143 15.12 -6.46 -6.59
N ALA A 144 14.25 -7.04 -7.40
CA ALA A 144 13.29 -6.29 -8.21
C ALA A 144 12.36 -5.43 -7.35
N PHE A 145 11.96 -5.94 -6.17
CA PHE A 145 11.07 -5.23 -5.25
C PHE A 145 11.71 -4.07 -4.49
N LYS A 146 13.05 -3.95 -4.46
CA LYS A 146 13.69 -2.73 -3.98
C LYS A 146 13.26 -1.51 -4.80
N TYR A 147 13.05 -1.66 -6.11
CA TYR A 147 12.58 -0.57 -6.96
C TYR A 147 11.14 -0.16 -6.63
N VAL A 148 10.26 -1.14 -6.33
CA VAL A 148 8.89 -0.87 -5.87
C VAL A 148 8.90 -0.06 -4.57
N LEU A 149 9.81 -0.41 -3.64
CA LEU A 149 10.02 0.31 -2.39
C LEU A 149 10.42 1.78 -2.61
N ILE A 150 11.36 2.02 -3.53
CA ILE A 150 11.79 3.37 -3.92
C ILE A 150 10.62 4.15 -4.54
N ILE A 151 9.87 3.54 -5.46
CA ILE A 151 8.73 4.19 -6.14
C ILE A 151 7.64 4.57 -5.12
N VAL A 152 7.23 3.64 -4.26
CA VAL A 152 6.22 3.89 -3.22
C VAL A 152 6.70 4.98 -2.25
N GLY A 153 7.99 4.96 -1.89
CA GLY A 153 8.60 6.00 -1.06
C GLY A 153 8.58 7.39 -1.73
N LEU A 154 8.94 7.48 -3.01
CA LEU A 154 8.91 8.73 -3.78
C LEU A 154 7.48 9.27 -3.93
N VAL A 155 6.52 8.41 -4.26
CA VAL A 155 5.10 8.79 -4.36
C VAL A 155 4.57 9.26 -3.01
N GLY A 156 4.90 8.57 -1.92
CA GLY A 156 4.53 8.98 -0.56
C GLY A 156 5.13 10.34 -0.17
N ALA A 157 6.40 10.58 -0.51
CA ALA A 157 7.06 11.86 -0.26
C ALA A 157 6.41 13.00 -1.07
N LEU A 158 6.06 12.76 -2.34
CA LEU A 158 5.36 13.75 -3.16
C LEU A 158 3.99 14.11 -2.57
N ILE A 159 3.21 13.12 -2.13
CA ILE A 159 1.91 13.36 -1.48
C ILE A 159 2.09 14.21 -0.21
N LEU A 160 3.10 13.90 0.61
CA LEU A 160 3.39 14.67 1.83
C LEU A 160 3.82 16.10 1.51
N ILE A 161 4.66 16.30 0.50
CA ILE A 161 5.10 17.64 0.06
C ILE A 161 3.90 18.45 -0.45
N THR A 162 3.05 17.87 -1.29
CA THR A 162 1.83 18.55 -1.76
C THR A 162 0.91 18.91 -0.60
N PHE A 163 0.79 18.03 0.39
CA PHE A 163 0.02 18.29 1.60
C PHE A 163 0.59 19.48 2.40
N VAL A 164 1.91 19.48 2.66
CA VAL A 164 2.58 20.56 3.41
C VAL A 164 2.52 21.89 2.66
N LEU A 165 2.75 21.90 1.34
CA LEU A 165 2.62 23.11 0.52
C LEU A 165 1.18 23.63 0.49
N GLY A 166 0.19 22.74 0.42
CA GLY A 166 -1.22 23.10 0.55
C GLY A 166 -1.49 23.76 1.90
N TYR A 167 -0.91 23.24 2.99
CA TYR A 167 -1.12 23.77 4.33
C TYR A 167 -0.42 25.13 4.55
N VAL A 168 0.83 25.27 4.09
CA VAL A 168 1.64 26.49 4.26
C VAL A 168 1.12 27.66 3.42
N ASN A 169 0.62 27.41 2.20
CA ASN A 169 0.06 28.47 1.34
C ASN A 169 -1.35 28.92 1.77
N PHE A 170 -1.97 28.26 2.77
CA PHE A 170 -3.35 28.51 3.20
C PHE A 170 -3.48 29.15 4.59
N LEU A 171 -2.46 29.91 5.01
CA LEU A 171 -2.54 30.88 6.10
C LEU A 171 -2.88 32.31 5.62
N PRO A 172 -4.03 32.59 4.95
CA PRO A 172 -4.63 33.92 5.04
C PRO A 172 -5.84 33.88 5.98
N SER A 173 -5.70 34.62 7.08
CA SER A 173 -6.75 34.89 8.06
C SER A 173 -7.97 35.54 7.39
N GLY A 174 -9.02 34.77 7.07
CA GLY A 174 -10.32 35.35 6.66
C GLY A 174 -11.21 34.60 5.66
N MET A 175 -11.04 33.30 5.40
CA MET A 175 -11.92 32.56 4.47
C MET A 175 -13.16 31.95 5.13
N ASN A 176 -14.27 31.93 4.39
CA ASN A 176 -15.51 31.31 4.81
C ASN A 176 -15.42 29.77 4.73
N ILE A 177 -16.19 29.08 5.58
CA ILE A 177 -16.20 27.60 5.72
C ILE A 177 -16.44 26.88 4.37
N VAL A 178 -17.17 27.49 3.45
CA VAL A 178 -17.47 26.92 2.11
C VAL A 178 -16.23 26.90 1.21
N ASP A 179 -15.37 27.91 1.29
CA ASP A 179 -14.11 27.97 0.54
C ASP A 179 -13.11 26.96 1.10
N HIS A 180 -13.12 26.76 2.43
CA HIS A 180 -12.37 25.71 3.09
C HIS A 180 -12.79 24.30 2.62
N LEU A 181 -14.09 24.05 2.51
CA LEU A 181 -14.65 22.79 2.00
C LEU A 181 -14.34 22.57 0.51
N LEU A 182 -14.43 23.60 -0.33
CA LEU A 182 -14.09 23.51 -1.75
C LEU A 182 -12.61 23.25 -1.98
N ILE A 183 -11.75 23.70 -1.08
CA ILE A 183 -10.30 23.52 -1.17
C ILE A 183 -9.87 22.20 -0.51
N GLU A 184 -10.57 21.74 0.53
CA GLU A 184 -10.54 20.33 0.92
C GLU A 184 -10.93 19.44 -0.27
N LEU A 185 -11.92 19.84 -1.07
CA LEU A 185 -12.37 19.09 -2.25
C LEU A 185 -11.42 19.18 -3.46
N LEU A 186 -10.72 20.31 -3.65
CA LEU A 186 -9.88 20.58 -4.84
C LEU A 186 -8.39 20.30 -4.61
N VAL A 187 -7.90 20.47 -3.38
CA VAL A 187 -6.49 20.24 -3.00
C VAL A 187 -6.34 18.93 -2.22
N TYR A 188 -7.32 18.55 -1.40
CA TYR A 188 -7.21 17.42 -0.47
C TYR A 188 -8.09 16.19 -0.80
N MET A 189 -9.09 16.27 -1.69
CA MET A 189 -9.80 15.14 -2.33
C MET A 189 -9.35 14.90 -3.77
#